data_AF-A0A972MZW1-F1
#
_entry.id   AF-A0A972MZW1-F1
#
_cell.length_a   1.000
_cell.length_b   1.000
_cell.length_c   1.000
_cell.angle_alpha   90.00
_cell.angle_beta   90.00
_cell.angle_gamma   90.00
#
_symmetry.space_group_name_H-M   'P 1'
#
loop_
_entity.id
_entity.type
_entity.pdbx_description
1 polymer ?
#
loop_
_entity_poly.entity_id
_entity_poly.type
_entity_poly.pdbx_seq_one_letter_code
_entity_poly.pdbx_strand_id
1 'polypeptide(L)'
;MENALETYYNAIIYSNALAYDFTFYPDEGLPSPSDQPWGKEEEESIISNLLLNLDYSVSQPADVEFVIVSRREFPDSASMRIEYRMVYAFRNIGNREARGEAEIGLRKRIDGRWVMTSWADYRDTSLSWGEIKLLFK
;
A
#
# COMPACT_ATOMS: atom_id res chain seq x y z
N MET A 1 21.86 13.68 -7.71
CA MET A 1 21.97 12.81 -6.52
C MET A 1 20.56 12.43 -6.17
N GLU A 2 20.14 11.22 -6.47
CA GLU A 2 18.86 10.70 -5.95
C GLU A 2 18.93 10.68 -4.42
N ASN A 3 17.90 11.20 -3.76
CA ASN A 3 17.82 11.13 -2.30
C ASN A 3 17.73 9.65 -1.89
N ALA A 4 18.37 9.24 -0.79
CA ALA A 4 18.24 7.88 -0.25
C ALA A 4 16.77 7.44 -0.06
N LEU A 5 15.88 8.41 0.16
CA LEU A 5 14.42 8.25 0.21
C LEU A 5 13.80 7.85 -1.14
N GLU A 6 14.32 8.41 -2.25
CA GLU A 6 13.91 8.13 -3.63
C GLU A 6 14.52 6.82 -4.16
N THR A 7 15.75 6.47 -3.77
CA THR A 7 16.37 5.18 -4.12
C THR A 7 15.69 3.99 -3.41
N TYR A 8 15.10 4.21 -2.23
CA TYR A 8 14.33 3.19 -1.50
C TYR A 8 12.93 2.93 -2.11
N TYR A 9 12.52 3.74 -3.08
CA TYR A 9 11.14 3.91 -3.54
C TYR A 9 10.66 2.84 -4.52
N ASN A 10 11.52 2.34 -5.43
CA ASN A 10 11.09 1.58 -6.61
C ASN A 10 10.82 0.07 -6.43
N ALA A 11 11.15 -0.54 -5.29
CA ALA A 11 10.90 -1.97 -5.08
C ALA A 11 10.56 -2.35 -3.62
N ILE A 12 10.83 -1.48 -2.67
CA ILE A 12 10.88 -1.84 -1.24
C ILE A 12 9.61 -1.36 -0.49
N ILE A 13 8.84 -0.42 -1.04
CA ILE A 13 7.61 0.09 -0.42
C ILE A 13 6.50 -0.97 -0.44
N TYR A 14 6.26 -1.65 -1.56
CA TYR A 14 5.26 -2.74 -1.62
C TYR A 14 5.53 -3.81 -0.55
N SER A 15 6.77 -4.29 -0.44
CA SER A 15 7.14 -5.30 0.57
C SER A 15 7.04 -4.77 2.00
N ASN A 16 7.32 -3.49 2.25
CA ASN A 16 7.13 -2.90 3.58
C ASN A 16 5.66 -2.66 3.94
N ALA A 17 4.77 -2.49 2.94
CA ALA A 17 3.33 -2.43 3.19
C ALA A 17 2.77 -3.74 3.72
N LEU A 18 3.57 -4.82 3.69
CA LEU A 18 3.25 -6.15 4.21
C LEU A 18 3.88 -6.41 5.59
N ALA A 19 4.63 -5.47 6.17
CA ALA A 19 5.29 -5.66 7.46
C ALA A 19 4.28 -5.73 8.62
N TYR A 20 4.58 -6.48 9.68
CA TYR A 20 3.65 -6.68 10.82
C TYR A 20 3.31 -5.36 11.57
N ASP A 21 4.25 -4.43 11.62
CA ASP A 21 4.12 -3.12 12.29
C ASP A 21 3.50 -2.02 11.40
N PHE A 22 2.97 -2.39 10.24
CA PHE A 22 2.33 -1.48 9.29
C PHE A 22 0.83 -1.32 9.56
N THR A 23 0.32 -0.10 9.42
CA THR A 23 -1.11 0.22 9.50
C THR A 23 -1.64 0.75 8.17
N PHE A 24 -2.68 0.12 7.65
CA PHE A 24 -3.37 0.56 6.44
C PHE A 24 -4.61 1.38 6.80
N TYR A 25 -4.79 2.54 6.19
CA TYR A 25 -6.01 3.33 6.32
C TYR A 25 -6.75 3.21 4.98
N PRO A 26 -7.84 2.41 4.94
CA PRO A 26 -8.60 2.20 3.71
C PRO A 26 -9.26 3.49 3.23
N ASP A 27 -9.52 3.55 1.93
CA ASP A 27 -10.40 4.56 1.35
C ASP A 27 -11.81 4.41 1.95
N GLU A 28 -12.43 5.52 2.36
CA GLU A 28 -13.77 5.54 2.97
C GLU A 28 -14.86 4.99 2.03
N GLY A 29 -14.61 4.97 0.72
CA GLY A 29 -15.50 4.42 -0.30
C GLY A 29 -15.44 2.89 -0.42
N LEU A 30 -14.71 2.18 0.44
CA LEU A 30 -14.70 0.72 0.51
C LEU A 30 -15.90 0.19 1.32
N PRO A 31 -16.42 -1.02 1.00
CA PRO A 31 -17.43 -1.65 1.84
C PRO A 31 -16.86 -1.92 3.25
N SER A 32 -17.73 -1.83 4.26
CA SER A 32 -17.37 -2.00 5.66
C SER A 32 -16.56 -3.28 5.92
N PRO A 33 -15.52 -3.24 6.78
CA PRO A 33 -15.16 -2.12 7.68
C PRO A 33 -14.07 -1.21 7.10
N SER A 34 -14.46 -0.08 6.51
CA SER A 34 -13.58 0.94 5.91
C SER A 34 -13.45 2.22 6.75
N ASP A 35 -14.12 2.28 7.89
CA ASP A 35 -14.18 3.43 8.79
C ASP A 35 -13.06 3.44 9.85
N GLN A 36 -12.18 2.43 9.85
CA GLN A 36 -11.09 2.29 10.82
C GLN A 36 -9.77 1.85 10.17
N PRO A 37 -8.61 2.17 10.77
CA PRO A 37 -7.32 1.68 10.29
C PRO A 37 -7.18 0.17 10.49
N TRP A 38 -6.65 -0.54 9.50
CA TRP A 38 -6.36 -1.97 9.55
C TRP A 38 -4.90 -2.19 9.99
N GLY A 39 -4.73 -2.68 11.21
CA GLY A 39 -3.50 -3.39 11.59
C GLY A 39 -3.43 -4.74 10.87
N LYS A 40 -2.30 -5.44 10.93
CA LYS A 40 -2.09 -6.65 10.13
C LYS A 40 -3.06 -7.80 10.42
N GLU A 41 -3.34 -8.06 11.69
CA GLU A 41 -4.33 -9.08 12.08
C GLU A 41 -5.76 -8.72 11.63
N GLU A 42 -6.11 -7.44 11.71
CA GLU A 42 -7.41 -6.93 11.27
C GLU A 42 -7.52 -7.00 9.74
N GLU A 43 -6.46 -6.59 9.02
CA GLU A 43 -6.35 -6.69 7.57
C GLU A 43 -6.53 -8.15 7.11
N GLU A 44 -5.81 -9.11 7.71
CA GLU A 44 -5.96 -10.54 7.42
C GLU A 44 -7.38 -11.06 7.67
N SER A 45 -8.00 -10.65 8.78
CA SER A 45 -9.39 -11.00 9.12
C SER A 45 -10.38 -10.47 8.09
N ILE A 46 -10.27 -9.19 7.72
CA ILE A 46 -11.15 -8.51 6.76
C ILE A 46 -11.04 -9.16 5.37
N ILE A 47 -9.81 -9.36 4.89
CA ILE A 47 -9.54 -9.98 3.59
C ILE A 47 -10.11 -11.42 3.57
N SER A 48 -9.83 -12.21 4.61
CA SER A 48 -10.33 -13.59 4.74
C SER A 48 -11.86 -13.67 4.79
N ASN A 49 -12.52 -12.69 5.43
CA ASN A 49 -13.98 -12.67 5.59
C ASN A 49 -14.72 -12.20 4.33
N LEU A 50 -14.09 -11.38 3.49
CA LEU A 50 -14.75 -10.82 2.31
C LEU A 50 -14.73 -11.74 1.08
N LEU A 51 -13.89 -12.78 1.03
CA LEU A 51 -13.63 -13.53 -0.21
C LEU A 51 -13.51 -15.05 -0.05
N LEU A 52 -14.52 -15.76 -0.57
CA LEU A 52 -14.53 -17.21 -0.66
C LEU A 52 -14.10 -17.78 -2.03
N ASN A 53 -13.66 -17.00 -3.03
CA ASN A 53 -13.39 -17.52 -4.39
C ASN A 53 -12.35 -16.74 -5.25
N LEU A 54 -11.20 -16.32 -4.72
CA LEU A 54 -10.14 -15.67 -5.53
C LEU A 54 -8.83 -16.46 -5.60
N ASP A 55 -8.08 -16.25 -6.70
CA ASP A 55 -6.80 -16.90 -7.00
C ASP A 55 -5.64 -16.15 -6.34
N TYR A 56 -5.22 -16.68 -5.19
CA TYR A 56 -4.16 -16.14 -4.34
C TYR A 56 -2.73 -16.43 -4.82
N SER A 57 -2.54 -16.88 -6.06
CA SER A 57 -1.20 -17.21 -6.57
C SER A 57 -0.31 -15.98 -6.87
N VAL A 58 -0.85 -14.77 -6.73
CA VAL A 58 -0.15 -13.50 -6.96
C VAL A 58 0.26 -12.91 -5.61
N SER A 59 1.56 -12.82 -5.35
CA SER A 59 2.10 -12.22 -4.12
C SER A 59 2.74 -10.84 -4.33
N GLN A 60 2.88 -10.41 -5.59
CA GLN A 60 3.52 -9.15 -5.96
C GLN A 60 2.92 -8.57 -7.25
N PRO A 61 2.92 -7.23 -7.40
CA PRO A 61 2.51 -6.58 -8.64
C PRO A 61 3.42 -6.96 -9.81
N ALA A 62 2.83 -7.01 -11.01
CA ALA A 62 3.54 -7.18 -12.26
C ALA A 62 4.23 -5.88 -12.73
N ASP A 63 3.66 -4.73 -12.37
CA ASP A 63 4.19 -3.40 -12.69
C ASP A 63 3.79 -2.41 -11.61
N VAL A 64 4.68 -1.46 -11.31
CA VAL A 64 4.48 -0.46 -10.25
C VAL A 64 5.09 0.86 -10.69
N GLU A 65 4.30 1.91 -10.63
CA GLU A 65 4.74 3.28 -10.84
C GLU A 65 4.31 4.14 -9.65
N PHE A 66 5.21 5.02 -9.23
CA PHE A 66 4.97 5.95 -8.14
C PHE A 66 5.53 7.32 -8.48
N VAL A 67 4.83 8.38 -8.10
CA VAL A 67 5.26 9.76 -8.24
C VAL A 67 5.12 10.46 -6.89
N ILE A 68 6.22 11.01 -6.36
CA ILE A 68 6.18 11.81 -5.14
C ILE A 68 5.61 13.19 -5.49
N VAL A 69 4.42 13.49 -4.98
CA VAL A 69 3.76 14.80 -5.15
C VAL A 69 4.33 15.80 -4.16
N SER A 70 4.52 15.39 -2.91
CA SER A 70 5.13 16.22 -1.87
C SER A 70 5.70 15.37 -0.74
N ARG A 71 6.60 15.96 0.05
CA ARG A 71 7.15 15.31 1.24
C ARG A 71 7.40 16.28 2.37
N ARG A 72 7.35 15.76 3.60
CA ARG A 72 7.75 16.45 4.82
C ARG A 72 8.67 15.52 5.62
N GLU A 73 9.86 16.01 5.94
CA GLU A 73 10.90 15.23 6.62
C GLU A 73 11.21 15.82 7.99
N PHE A 74 11.44 14.94 8.96
CA PHE A 74 11.91 15.20 10.32
C PHE A 74 13.11 14.28 10.61
N PRO A 75 13.83 14.46 11.72
CA PRO A 75 15.04 13.65 12.00
C PRO A 75 14.80 12.12 11.95
N ASP A 76 13.67 11.67 12.49
CA ASP A 76 13.35 10.24 12.65
C ASP A 76 12.01 9.83 12.00
N SER A 77 11.32 10.75 11.33
CA SER A 77 10.05 10.48 10.66
C SER A 77 9.91 11.26 9.35
N ALA A 78 9.07 10.78 8.45
CA ALA A 78 8.69 11.51 7.26
C ALA A 78 7.25 11.17 6.87
N SER A 79 6.61 12.08 6.14
CA SER A 79 5.35 11.84 5.42
C SER A 79 5.57 12.16 3.94
N MET A 80 5.05 11.32 3.06
CA MET A 80 5.04 11.55 1.62
C MET A 80 3.62 11.47 1.09
N ARG A 81 3.23 12.42 0.25
CA ARG A 81 2.07 12.27 -0.62
C ARG A 81 2.55 11.74 -1.96
N ILE A 82 1.93 10.68 -2.43
CA ILE A 82 2.29 10.01 -3.68
C ILE A 82 1.06 9.85 -4.57
N GLU A 83 1.27 9.91 -5.87
CA GLU A 83 0.40 9.28 -6.86
C GLU A 83 0.97 7.90 -7.17
N TYR A 84 0.11 6.90 -7.31
CA TYR A 84 0.55 5.53 -7.58
C TYR A 84 -0.25 4.87 -8.69
N ARG A 85 0.38 3.90 -9.35
CA ARG A 85 -0.23 2.92 -10.23
C ARG A 85 0.39 1.55 -9.96
N MET A 86 -0.43 0.55 -9.67
CA MET A 86 0.01 -0.83 -9.47
C MET A 86 -0.80 -1.76 -10.37
N VAL A 87 -0.13 -2.62 -11.12
CA VAL A 87 -0.77 -3.63 -11.98
C VAL A 87 -0.51 -5.01 -11.41
N TYR A 88 -1.56 -5.80 -11.28
CA TYR A 88 -1.52 -7.17 -10.80
C TYR A 88 -2.07 -8.11 -11.86
N ALA A 89 -1.29 -9.14 -12.21
CA ALA A 89 -1.66 -10.12 -13.22
C ALA A 89 -2.18 -11.40 -12.57
N PHE A 90 -3.50 -11.49 -12.39
CA PHE A 90 -4.15 -12.69 -11.85
C PHE A 90 -4.41 -13.70 -12.96
N ARG A 91 -4.25 -15.01 -12.69
CA ARG A 91 -4.46 -16.03 -13.73
C ARG A 91 -5.92 -16.14 -14.14
N ASN A 92 -6.84 -16.05 -13.18
CA ASN A 92 -8.26 -16.29 -13.40
C ASN A 92 -9.04 -15.05 -13.87
N ILE A 93 -8.60 -13.85 -13.51
CA ILE A 93 -9.33 -12.60 -13.79
C ILE A 93 -8.54 -11.61 -14.66
N GLY A 94 -7.31 -11.97 -15.05
CA GLY A 94 -6.42 -11.15 -15.87
C GLY A 94 -5.80 -10.00 -15.08
N ASN A 95 -5.42 -8.94 -15.80
CA ASN A 95 -4.79 -7.78 -15.18
C ASN A 95 -5.82 -6.94 -14.41
N ARG A 96 -5.43 -6.48 -13.23
CA ARG A 96 -6.13 -5.46 -12.45
C ARG A 96 -5.16 -4.33 -12.15
N GLU A 97 -5.67 -3.12 -12.23
CA GLU A 97 -4.89 -1.91 -11.99
C GLU A 97 -5.52 -1.17 -10.80
N ALA A 98 -4.68 -0.78 -9.85
CA ALA A 98 -5.02 0.23 -8.87
C ALA A 98 -4.27 1.53 -9.18
N ARG A 99 -4.99 2.64 -9.08
CA ARG A 99 -4.48 3.98 -9.34
C ARG A 99 -5.20 4.98 -8.44
N GLY A 100 -4.41 5.75 -7.71
CA GLY A 100 -4.92 6.76 -6.79
C GLY A 100 -3.80 7.57 -6.17
N GLU A 101 -4.15 8.27 -5.09
CA GLU A 101 -3.21 8.98 -4.26
C GLU A 101 -3.08 8.30 -2.89
N ALA A 102 -1.94 8.45 -2.25
CA ALA A 102 -1.75 7.98 -0.89
C ALA A 102 -0.89 8.93 -0.06
N GLU A 103 -1.15 8.95 1.24
CA GLU A 103 -0.20 9.48 2.23
C GLU A 103 0.55 8.34 2.90
N ILE A 104 1.87 8.40 2.85
CA ILE A 104 2.78 7.38 3.37
C ILE A 104 3.50 7.91 4.60
N GLY A 105 3.31 7.22 5.73
CA GLY A 105 4.06 7.47 6.94
C GLY A 105 5.35 6.64 6.98
N LEU A 106 6.47 7.29 7.32
CA LEU A 106 7.79 6.67 7.39
C LEU A 106 8.45 6.95 8.74
N ARG A 107 9.22 5.98 9.22
CA ARG A 107 10.06 6.10 10.42
C ARG A 107 11.46 5.59 10.18
N LYS A 108 12.45 6.28 10.72
CA LYS A 108 13.84 5.85 10.70
C LYS A 108 14.09 4.86 11.85
N ARG A 109 14.58 3.67 11.53
CA ARG A 109 15.02 2.67 12.51
C ARG A 109 16.37 3.09 13.11
N ILE A 110 16.71 2.48 14.25
CA ILE A 110 17.99 2.73 14.96
C ILE A 110 19.21 2.43 14.07
N ASP A 111 19.07 1.49 13.13
CA ASP A 111 20.10 1.15 12.14
C ASP A 111 20.19 2.14 10.96
N GLY A 112 19.41 3.23 11.00
CA GLY A 112 19.39 4.28 10.00
C GLY A 112 18.51 4.01 8.78
N ARG A 113 17.88 2.83 8.67
CA ARG A 113 16.98 2.50 7.55
C ARG A 113 15.61 3.12 7.76
N TRP A 114 15.04 3.64 6.67
CA TRP A 114 13.64 4.07 6.66
C TRP A 114 12.72 2.85 6.47
N VAL A 115 11.63 2.83 7.23
CA VAL A 115 10.54 1.87 7.05
C VAL A 115 9.23 2.60 6.98
N MET A 116 8.32 2.07 6.17
CA MET A 116 6.96 2.55 6.10
C MET A 116 6.16 2.03 7.28
N THR A 117 5.47 2.92 7.97
CA THR A 117 4.62 2.61 9.12
C THR A 117 3.15 2.71 8.77
N SER A 118 2.79 3.50 7.75
CA SER A 118 1.40 3.63 7.34
C SER A 118 1.22 3.95 5.87
N TRP A 119 0.03 3.62 5.36
CA TRP A 119 -0.49 4.02 4.06
C TRP A 119 -1.94 4.46 4.23
N ALA A 120 -2.25 5.71 3.93
CA ALA A 120 -3.61 6.19 3.83
C ALA A 120 -3.99 6.35 2.36
N ASP A 121 -5.02 5.60 1.96
CA ASP A 121 -5.41 5.44 0.57
C ASP A 121 -6.52 6.41 0.19
N TYR A 122 -6.37 7.10 -0.94
CA TYR A 122 -7.36 8.02 -1.47
C TYR A 122 -7.69 7.61 -2.91
N ARG A 123 -8.90 7.10 -3.10
CA ARG A 123 -9.38 6.71 -4.44
C ARG A 123 -9.56 7.96 -5.30
N ASP A 124 -9.09 7.87 -6.54
CA ASP A 124 -9.42 8.85 -7.59
C ASP A 124 -10.33 8.21 -8.65
N THR A 125 -9.76 7.54 -9.65
CA THR A 125 -10.48 7.13 -10.89
C THR A 125 -10.58 5.61 -11.12
N SER A 126 -9.86 4.79 -10.36
CA SER A 126 -9.82 3.33 -10.55
C SER A 126 -9.93 2.57 -9.21
N LEU A 127 -9.42 1.33 -9.15
CA LEU A 127 -9.35 0.59 -7.90
C LEU A 127 -8.34 1.25 -6.95
N SER A 128 -8.66 1.31 -5.66
CA SER A 128 -7.71 1.70 -4.62
C SER A 128 -6.77 0.53 -4.30
N TRP A 129 -5.65 0.81 -3.64
CA TRP A 129 -4.76 -0.22 -3.15
C TRP A 129 -5.46 -1.13 -2.14
N GLY A 130 -6.36 -0.56 -1.33
CA GLY A 130 -7.24 -1.33 -0.44
C GLY A 130 -8.12 -2.35 -1.19
N GLU A 131 -8.68 -1.98 -2.35
CA GLU A 131 -9.47 -2.92 -3.16
C GLU A 131 -8.65 -4.07 -3.71
N ILE A 132 -7.44 -3.78 -4.18
CA ILE A 132 -6.56 -4.84 -4.67
C ILE A 132 -6.07 -5.71 -3.51
N LYS A 133 -5.85 -5.13 -2.33
CA LYS A 133 -5.54 -5.89 -1.10
C LYS A 133 -6.63 -6.88 -0.75
N LEU A 134 -7.90 -6.50 -0.91
CA LEU A 134 -8.98 -7.45 -0.78
C LEU A 134 -8.78 -8.61 -1.76
N LEU A 135 -8.35 -8.40 -3.01
CA LEU A 135 -8.10 -9.51 -3.94
C LEU A 135 -6.94 -10.45 -3.54
N PHE A 136 -6.11 -10.10 -2.54
CA PHE A 136 -5.13 -10.99 -1.93
C PHE A 136 -5.75 -11.82 -0.80
N LYS A 137 -4.96 -12.69 -0.18
CA LYS A 137 -5.42 -13.59 0.89
C LYS A 137 -5.23 -12.95 2.26
#